data_AF-R5IS82-F1
#
_entry.id   AF-R5IS82-F1
#
_cell.length_a   1.000
_cell.length_b   1.000
_cell.length_c   1.000
_cell.angle_alpha   90.00
_cell.angle_beta   90.00
_cell.angle_gamma   90.00
#
_symmetry.space_group_name_H-M   'P 1'
#
loop_
_entity.id
_entity.type
_entity.pdbx_description
1 polymer ?
#
loop_
_entity_poly.entity_id
_entity_poly.type
_entity_poly.pdbx_seq_one_letter_code
_entity_poly.pdbx_strand_id
1 'polypeptide(L)'
;MNRYILIPEDTIRVLPPEDGVEAAVEVFCSRTVIFFDISQIQDVCLMHNVLSNRGRADALCFTAADRLLEREQMVLVPTDRADYAAFLAGLRTYAPKTLDFSKEADYIPESCDHNGHHHG
;
A
#
# COMPACT_ATOMS: atom_id res chain seq x y z
N MET A 1 3.57 4.30 13.12
CA MET A 1 3.46 4.15 11.66
C MET A 1 1.98 4.16 11.32
N ASN A 2 1.50 5.08 10.47
CA ASN A 2 0.10 5.03 10.04
C ASN A 2 -0.08 3.90 9.02
N ARG A 3 -1.13 3.10 9.19
CA ARG A 3 -1.48 2.00 8.29
C ARG A 3 -2.73 2.36 7.51
N TYR A 4 -2.66 2.23 6.20
CA TYR A 4 -3.77 2.50 5.30
C TYR A 4 -4.09 1.25 4.49
N ILE A 5 -5.23 0.62 4.78
CA ILE A 5 -5.73 -0.53 4.01
C ILE A 5 -6.70 0.01 2.98
N LEU A 6 -6.41 -0.22 1.70
CA LEU A 6 -7.27 0.27 0.63
C LEU A 6 -8.65 -0.39 0.70
N ILE A 7 -9.68 0.44 0.77
CA ILE A 7 -11.07 0.00 0.64
C ILE A 7 -11.47 -0.06 -0.84
N PRO A 8 -12.55 -0.76 -1.19
CA PRO A 8 -12.92 -0.93 -2.60
C PRO A 8 -13.27 0.35 -3.34
N GLU A 9 -13.63 1.41 -2.62
CA GLU A 9 -13.93 2.73 -3.18
C GLU A 9 -12.68 3.54 -3.51
N ASP A 10 -11.54 3.18 -2.92
CA ASP A 10 -10.27 3.81 -3.23
C ASP A 10 -9.82 3.41 -4.64
N THR A 11 -9.06 4.28 -5.29
CA THR A 11 -8.35 3.92 -6.51
C THR A 11 -6.86 3.99 -6.29
N ILE A 12 -6.11 3.06 -6.88
CA ILE A 12 -4.66 3.07 -6.88
C ILE A 12 -4.14 2.87 -8.29
N ARG A 13 -3.12 3.64 -8.65
CA ARG A 13 -2.43 3.48 -9.93
C ARG A 13 -0.98 3.93 -9.83
N VAL A 14 -0.18 3.46 -10.77
CA VAL A 14 1.18 3.93 -10.97
C VAL A 14 1.17 5.00 -12.05
N LEU A 15 1.71 6.16 -11.71
CA LEU A 15 2.00 7.23 -12.62
C LEU A 15 3.40 7.02 -13.18
N PRO A 16 3.56 6.83 -14.51
CA PRO A 16 4.87 6.74 -15.12
C PRO A 16 5.62 8.07 -14.98
N PRO A 17 6.96 8.06 -15.14
CA PRO A 17 7.71 9.31 -15.13
C PRO A 17 7.36 10.18 -16.34
N GLU A 18 7.06 11.45 -16.11
CA GLU A 18 6.70 12.44 -17.15
C GLU A 18 7.42 13.76 -16.88
N ASP A 19 7.98 14.39 -17.92
CA ASP A 19 8.61 15.73 -17.89
C ASP A 19 9.56 15.99 -16.69
N GLY A 20 10.42 15.01 -16.37
CA GLY A 20 11.41 15.11 -15.29
C GLY A 20 10.87 14.81 -13.89
N VAL A 21 9.60 14.42 -13.77
CA VAL A 21 9.01 13.87 -12.54
C VAL A 21 9.24 12.36 -12.51
N GLU A 22 9.71 11.84 -11.39
CA GLU A 22 9.87 10.39 -11.19
C GLU A 22 8.52 9.67 -11.13
N ALA A 23 8.55 8.35 -11.32
CA ALA A 23 7.35 7.52 -11.21
C ALA A 23 6.79 7.55 -9.78
N ALA A 24 5.47 7.59 -9.65
CA ALA A 24 4.79 7.68 -8.35
C ALA A 24 3.62 6.70 -8.26
N VAL A 25 3.29 6.27 -7.04
CA VAL A 25 2.00 5.66 -6.74
C VAL A 25 1.03 6.77 -6.36
N GLU A 26 -0.11 6.80 -7.03
CA GLU A 26 -1.23 7.65 -6.67
C GLU A 26 -2.29 6.81 -5.98
N VAL A 27 -2.68 7.20 -4.77
CA VAL A 27 -3.83 6.65 -4.04
C VAL A 27 -4.87 7.74 -3.91
N PHE A 28 -6.08 7.48 -4.38
CA PHE A 28 -7.23 8.36 -4.18
C PHE A 28 -8.21 7.69 -3.23
N CYS A 29 -8.38 8.30 -2.05
CA CYS A 29 -9.28 7.84 -1.02
C CYS A 29 -10.47 8.78 -0.84
N SER A 30 -11.39 8.75 -1.82
CA SER A 30 -12.62 9.56 -1.93
C SER A 30 -12.47 11.08 -1.97
N ARG A 31 -11.69 11.68 -1.07
CA ARG A 31 -11.50 13.14 -0.92
C ARG A 31 -10.04 13.57 -0.98
N THR A 32 -9.11 12.64 -0.75
CA THR A 32 -7.69 12.95 -0.69
C THR A 32 -6.96 12.15 -1.75
N VAL A 33 -6.06 12.83 -2.48
CA VAL A 33 -5.06 12.19 -3.32
C VAL A 33 -3.76 12.18 -2.54
N ILE A 34 -3.12 11.02 -2.46
CA ILE A 34 -1.84 10.78 -1.79
C ILE A 34 -0.86 10.30 -2.84
N PHE A 35 0.34 10.87 -2.85
CA PHE A 35 1.39 10.50 -3.79
C PHE A 35 2.57 9.90 -3.04
N PHE A 36 3.07 8.78 -3.53
CA PHE A 36 4.29 8.14 -3.02
C PHE A 36 5.28 8.01 -4.16
N ASP A 37 6.44 8.66 -4.05
CA ASP A 37 7.49 8.50 -5.07
C ASP A 37 8.02 7.05 -5.00
N ILE A 38 8.00 6.34 -6.13
CA ILE A 38 8.36 4.91 -6.16
C ILE A 38 9.82 4.70 -5.78
N SER A 39 10.69 5.68 -6.09
CA SER A 39 12.10 5.70 -5.70
C SER A 39 12.31 5.73 -4.18
N GLN A 40 11.31 6.19 -3.42
CA GLN A 40 11.35 6.33 -1.96
C GLN A 40 10.65 5.17 -1.22
N ILE A 41 10.17 4.15 -1.95
CA ILE A 41 9.60 2.96 -1.30
C ILE A 41 10.73 2.19 -0.61
N GLN A 42 10.58 2.04 0.70
CA GLN A 42 11.61 1.44 1.57
C GLN A 42 11.51 -0.08 1.60
N ASP A 43 10.28 -0.60 1.61
CA ASP A 43 10.02 -2.03 1.73
C ASP A 43 8.71 -2.40 1.05
N VAL A 44 8.65 -3.65 0.57
CA VAL A 44 7.44 -4.30 0.10
C VAL A 44 7.33 -5.69 0.70
N CYS A 45 6.11 -6.13 0.99
CA CYS A 45 5.85 -7.45 1.55
C CYS A 45 4.45 -7.90 1.16
N LEU A 46 4.27 -9.17 0.79
CA LEU A 46 2.94 -9.75 0.68
C LEU A 46 2.45 -10.10 2.10
N MET A 47 1.43 -9.39 2.55
CA MET A 47 0.80 -9.64 3.84
C MET A 47 -0.41 -10.56 3.66
N HIS A 48 -0.41 -11.71 4.33
CA HIS A 48 -1.51 -12.66 4.29
C HIS A 48 -2.58 -12.31 5.32
N ASN A 49 -3.83 -12.70 5.04
CA ASN A 49 -4.95 -12.58 5.99
C ASN A 49 -5.26 -11.15 6.46
N VAL A 50 -4.99 -10.14 5.63
CA VAL A 50 -5.31 -8.74 5.92
C VAL A 50 -6.83 -8.57 6.03
N LEU A 51 -7.28 -8.00 7.14
CA LEU A 51 -8.68 -7.72 7.38
C LEU A 51 -9.09 -6.45 6.63
N SER A 52 -9.92 -6.61 5.61
CA SER A 52 -10.56 -5.56 4.82
C SER A 52 -12.07 -5.54 5.09
N ASN A 53 -12.76 -4.48 4.65
CA ASN A 53 -14.23 -4.37 4.72
C ASN A 53 -14.96 -5.52 4.00
N ARG A 54 -14.29 -6.22 3.06
CA ARG A 54 -14.85 -7.36 2.32
C ARG A 54 -14.50 -8.73 2.92
N GLY A 55 -13.79 -8.77 4.04
CA GLY A 55 -13.30 -10.00 4.67
C GLY A 55 -11.78 -10.06 4.68
N ARG A 56 -11.22 -11.28 4.75
CA ARG A 56 -9.77 -11.50 4.73
C ARG A 56 -9.29 -11.69 3.30
N ALA A 57 -8.25 -10.97 2.93
CA ALA A 57 -7.56 -11.12 1.67
C ALA A 57 -6.06 -10.94 1.90
N ASP A 58 -5.24 -11.44 0.98
CA ASP A 58 -3.84 -11.07 0.95
C ASP A 58 -3.73 -9.63 0.43
N ALA A 59 -2.67 -8.91 0.82
CA ALA A 59 -2.42 -7.57 0.33
C ALA A 59 -0.93 -7.35 0.07
N LEU A 60 -0.61 -6.65 -1.02
CA LEU A 60 0.73 -6.10 -1.15
C LEU A 60 0.85 -4.92 -0.18
N CYS A 61 1.76 -5.02 0.76
CA CYS A 61 2.16 -3.94 1.63
C CYS A 61 3.37 -3.22 1.04
N PHE A 62 3.37 -1.89 1.08
CA PHE A 62 4.58 -1.08 0.87
C PHE A 62 4.66 0.05 1.89
N THR A 63 5.89 0.47 2.21
CA THR A 63 6.12 1.61 3.11
C THR A 63 6.86 2.72 2.39
N ALA A 64 6.29 3.92 2.40
CA ALA A 64 6.85 5.11 1.77
C ALA A 64 6.37 6.38 2.49
N ALA A 65 7.12 7.46 2.34
CA ALA A 65 6.68 8.78 2.78
C ALA A 65 5.62 9.32 1.81
N ASP A 66 4.51 9.83 2.35
CA ASP A 66 3.60 10.67 1.58
C ASP A 66 4.32 11.95 1.16
N ARG A 67 4.28 12.26 -0.12
CA ARG A 67 5.00 13.39 -0.73
C ARG A 67 4.54 14.75 -0.20
N LEU A 68 3.27 14.87 0.23
CA LEU A 68 2.70 16.13 0.68
C LEU A 68 2.99 16.42 2.17
N LEU A 69 2.85 15.40 3.01
CA LEU A 69 2.97 15.53 4.46
C LEU A 69 4.35 15.11 4.98
N GLU A 70 5.18 14.49 4.13
CA GLU A 70 6.49 13.92 4.48
C GLU A 70 6.39 12.92 5.64
N ARG A 71 5.25 12.23 5.72
CA ARG A 71 4.96 11.24 6.77
C ARG A 71 5.00 9.85 6.19
N GLU A 72 5.76 8.99 6.85
CA GLU A 72 5.81 7.57 6.52
C GLU A 72 4.46 6.90 6.73
N GLN A 73 4.02 6.17 5.71
CA GLN A 73 2.79 5.39 5.71
C GLN A 73 3.06 3.98 5.21
N MET A 74 2.40 3.04 5.86
CA MET A 74 2.31 1.65 5.42
C MET A 74 0.99 1.49 4.66
N VAL A 75 1.06 1.20 3.37
CA VAL A 75 -0.11 1.06 2.50
C VAL A 75 -0.30 -0.41 2.16
N LEU A 76 -1.49 -0.94 2.45
CA LEU A 76 -1.89 -2.31 2.13
C LEU A 76 -2.88 -2.30 0.97
N VAL A 77 -2.50 -2.94 -0.13
CA VAL A 77 -3.26 -3.04 -1.38
C VAL A 77 -3.79 -4.46 -1.53
N PRO A 78 -5.09 -4.74 -1.24
CA PRO A 78 -5.66 -6.07 -1.37
C PRO A 78 -5.49 -6.67 -2.77
N THR A 79 -5.16 -7.96 -2.83
CA THR A 79 -4.88 -8.68 -4.09
C THR A 79 -6.14 -9.01 -4.89
N ASP A 80 -7.32 -8.99 -4.25
CA ASP A 80 -8.61 -9.24 -4.90
C ASP A 80 -9.16 -8.03 -5.69
N ARG A 81 -8.45 -6.90 -5.67
CA ARG A 81 -8.84 -5.69 -6.41
C ARG A 81 -8.69 -5.88 -7.92
N ALA A 82 -9.63 -5.31 -8.68
CA ALA A 82 -9.60 -5.39 -10.16
C ALA A 82 -8.36 -4.70 -10.76
N ASP A 83 -7.90 -3.63 -10.13
CA ASP A 83 -6.74 -2.81 -10.49
C ASP A 83 -5.41 -3.37 -9.97
N TYR A 84 -5.41 -4.42 -9.14
CA TYR A 84 -4.22 -4.95 -8.49
C TYR A 84 -3.13 -5.37 -9.49
N ALA A 85 -3.50 -6.13 -10.53
CA ALA A 85 -2.53 -6.66 -11.48
C ALA A 85 -1.82 -5.55 -12.27
N ALA A 86 -2.57 -4.52 -12.69
CA ALA A 86 -2.02 -3.37 -13.40
C ALA A 86 -1.11 -2.54 -12.48
N PHE A 87 -1.55 -2.32 -11.24
CA PHE A 87 -0.75 -1.64 -10.21
C PHE A 87 0.57 -2.37 -9.95
N LEU A 88 0.54 -3.68 -9.68
CA LEU A 88 1.74 -4.47 -9.38
C LEU A 88 2.73 -4.47 -10.55
N ALA A 89 2.24 -4.57 -11.79
CA ALA A 89 3.08 -4.50 -12.99
C ALA A 89 3.78 -3.14 -13.13
N GLY A 90 3.04 -2.03 -12.93
CA GLY A 90 3.61 -0.69 -12.94
C GLY A 90 4.63 -0.51 -11.82
N LEU A 91 4.30 -0.98 -10.61
CA LEU A 91 5.17 -0.84 -9.45
C LEU A 91 6.49 -1.57 -9.68
N ARG A 92 6.46 -2.82 -10.15
CA ARG A 92 7.67 -3.60 -10.48
C ARG A 92 8.50 -3.00 -11.61
N THR A 93 7.87 -2.26 -12.52
CA THR A 93 8.56 -1.61 -13.64
C THR A 93 9.44 -0.47 -13.17
N TYR A 94 8.97 0.33 -12.21
CA TYR A 94 9.65 1.52 -11.73
C TYR A 94 10.30 1.38 -10.36
N ALA A 95 10.03 0.29 -9.63
CA ALA A 95 10.59 0.03 -8.32
C ALA A 95 12.13 -0.01 -8.36
N PRO A 96 12.79 0.45 -7.27
CA PRO A 96 14.21 0.23 -7.08
C PRO A 96 14.56 -1.25 -7.21
N LYS A 97 15.66 -1.59 -7.91
CA LYS A 97 16.12 -2.98 -8.06
C LYS A 97 16.49 -3.66 -6.75
N THR A 98 16.73 -2.87 -5.70
CA THR A 98 17.02 -3.32 -4.34
C THR A 98 15.77 -3.76 -3.58
N LEU A 99 14.59 -3.46 -4.11
CA LEU A 99 13.32 -3.77 -3.48
C LEU A 99 12.99 -5.26 -3.69
N ASP A 100 12.84 -5.99 -2.59
CA ASP A 100 12.61 -7.43 -2.62
C ASP A 100 11.12 -7.76 -2.53
N PHE A 101 10.55 -8.22 -3.64
CA PHE A 101 9.15 -8.62 -3.75
C PHE A 101 8.87 -10.06 -3.29
N SER A 102 9.88 -10.78 -2.78
CA SER A 102 9.71 -12.16 -2.29
C SER A 102 9.34 -12.25 -0.82
N LYS A 103 9.30 -11.12 -0.10
CA LYS A 103 8.92 -11.09 1.32
C LYS A 103 7.45 -11.40 1.49
N GLU A 104 7.18 -12.29 2.43
CA GLU A 104 5.84 -12.72 2.82
C GLU A 104 5.73 -12.67 4.36
N ALA A 105 4.58 -12.25 4.88
CA ALA A 105 4.32 -12.20 6.32
C ALA A 105 2.82 -12.35 6.61
N ASP A 106 2.47 -12.86 7.79
CA ASP A 106 1.08 -12.82 8.25
C ASP A 106 0.71 -11.42 8.77
N TYR A 107 -0.47 -10.94 8.40
CA TYR A 107 -1.02 -9.71 8.95
C TYR A 107 -1.42 -9.91 10.41
N ILE A 108 -0.72 -9.22 11.31
CA ILE A 108 -1.06 -9.15 12.73
C ILE A 108 -1.80 -7.82 12.96
N PRO A 109 -3.12 -7.83 13.20
CA PRO A 109 -3.83 -6.61 13.57
C PRO A 109 -3.22 -6.03 14.84
N GLU A 110 -3.26 -4.71 15.01
CA GLU A 110 -2.81 -4.10 16.27
C GLU A 110 -3.61 -4.71 17.41
N SER A 111 -2.93 -5.28 18.40
CA SER A 111 -3.52 -6.01 19.52
C SER A 111 -4.28 -5.12 20.51
N CYS A 112 -4.52 -3.86 20.17
CA CYS A 112 -5.12 -2.86 21.03
C CYS A 112 -6.11 -2.01 20.25
N ASP A 113 -7.39 -2.38 20.30
CA ASP A 113 -8.43 -1.36 20.37
C ASP A 113 -8.12 -0.48 21.59
N HIS A 114 -7.98 0.83 21.41
CA HIS A 114 -8.00 1.78 22.54
C HIS A 114 -9.31 1.71 23.38
N ASN A 115 -10.22 0.78 23.06
CA ASN A 115 -11.44 0.45 23.78
C ASN A 115 -11.37 -0.82 24.67
N GLY A 116 -10.22 -1.50 24.77
CA GLY A 116 -10.04 -2.57 25.76
C GLY A 116 -10.92 -3.82 25.59
N HIS A 117 -11.41 -4.12 24.39
CA HIS A 117 -12.09 -5.39 24.13
C HIS A 117 -11.13 -6.41 23.50
N HIS A 118 -10.76 -7.42 24.28
CA HIS A 118 -10.13 -8.63 23.78
C HIS A 118 -11.20 -9.50 23.11
N HIS A 119 -11.09 -9.73 21.80
CA HIS A 119 -11.79 -10.83 21.16
C HIS A 119 -10.95 -12.10 21.33
N GLY A 120 -11.42 -13.00 22.21
CA GLY A 120 -10.89 -14.35 22.38
C GLY A 120 -11.44 -15.35 21.37
#